data_AF-A0AAW2X1C7-F1
#
_entry.id   AF-A0AAW2X1C7-F1
#
_cell.length_a   1.000
_cell.length_b   1.000
_cell.length_c   1.000
_cell.angle_alpha   90.00
_cell.angle_beta   90.00
_cell.angle_gamma   90.00
#
_symmetry.space_group_name_H-M   'P 1'
#
loop_
_entity.id
_entity.type
_entity.pdbx_description
1 polymer ?
#
loop_
_entity_poly.entity_id
_entity_poly.type
_entity_poly.pdbx_seq_one_letter_code
_entity_poly.pdbx_strand_id
1 'polypeptide(L)'
;MEARFLQVQTHSVLQFVLIFLIIIGSYVHASTSGQAGYVDKFIAKTYFEKHDSLIDPEFNNFIANEIPLTLCKVLEDGNCVLPTLSNLHRSVIGEGSHRRLSSSIIFKFQPELKIKLVAHSCEVIMIERLPSGVFADPFELQHLVQRGVFSDAAVFGDTNLELPSFRSNRSVVEIHMSIGSKMLSRHHDKLEINLEVPLHARYAPLGLGFSRVEFGQPDLFMCCSLEVNGFKRSCAYLPTNNISDHKASPLAWEIPCGIREHAGVVSAVTYSFALVSALLIVVTSVCYSNSKGSNKSKSL
;
A
#
# COMPACT_ATOMS: atom_id res chain seq x y z
N MET A 1 5.58 56.66 -36.48
CA MET A 1 6.39 55.71 -35.68
C MET A 1 5.53 54.63 -35.00
N GLU A 2 4.20 54.64 -35.18
CA GLU A 2 3.27 53.70 -34.52
C GLU A 2 2.99 52.42 -35.34
N ALA A 3 3.05 52.48 -36.69
CA ALA A 3 2.76 51.33 -37.54
C ALA A 3 3.78 50.17 -37.41
N ARG A 4 5.05 50.49 -37.13
CA ARG A 4 6.10 49.46 -36.93
C ARG A 4 5.97 48.74 -35.58
N PHE A 5 5.36 49.38 -34.58
CA PHE A 5 5.17 48.79 -33.26
C PHE A 5 4.02 47.77 -33.27
N LEU A 6 2.92 48.10 -33.95
CA LEU A 6 1.79 47.20 -34.19
C LEU A 6 2.19 45.94 -34.97
N GLN A 7 3.01 46.08 -36.01
CA GLN A 7 3.44 44.95 -36.84
C GLN A 7 4.35 43.96 -36.09
N VAL A 8 5.20 44.44 -35.18
CA VAL A 8 6.07 43.60 -34.35
C VAL A 8 5.25 42.88 -33.27
N GLN A 9 4.26 43.54 -32.69
CA GLN A 9 3.40 42.95 -31.67
C GLN A 9 2.50 41.85 -32.24
N THR A 10 1.96 42.03 -33.46
CA THR A 10 1.16 40.99 -34.13
C THR A 10 1.98 39.76 -34.51
N HIS A 11 3.25 39.92 -34.90
CA HIS A 11 4.13 38.80 -35.21
C HIS A 11 4.51 37.97 -33.98
N SER A 12 4.71 38.63 -32.83
CA SER A 12 5.04 37.96 -31.57
C SER A 12 3.86 37.14 -31.03
N VAL A 13 2.64 37.68 -31.08
CA VAL A 13 1.44 36.94 -30.64
C VAL A 13 1.18 35.74 -31.55
N LEU A 14 1.35 35.89 -32.87
CA LEU A 14 1.15 34.78 -33.81
C LEU A 14 2.17 33.65 -33.59
N GLN A 15 3.43 33.97 -33.28
CA GLN A 15 4.44 32.96 -32.92
C GLN A 15 4.08 32.22 -31.64
N PHE A 16 3.60 32.92 -30.60
CA PHE A 16 3.18 32.28 -29.35
C PHE A 16 1.99 31.33 -29.56
N VAL A 17 1.00 31.73 -30.36
CA VAL A 17 -0.15 30.87 -30.69
C VAL A 17 0.30 29.63 -31.48
N LEU A 18 1.22 29.79 -32.43
CA LEU A 18 1.72 28.65 -33.22
C LEU A 18 2.51 27.65 -32.35
N ILE A 19 3.35 28.14 -31.44
CA ILE A 19 4.08 27.29 -30.48
C ILE A 19 3.10 26.57 -29.55
N PHE A 20 2.08 27.27 -29.06
CA PHE A 20 1.07 26.67 -28.19
C PHE A 20 0.25 25.58 -28.90
N LEU A 21 -0.10 25.79 -30.18
CA LEU A 21 -0.78 24.79 -30.99
C LEU A 21 0.09 23.57 -31.32
N ILE A 22 1.40 23.76 -31.52
CA ILE A 22 2.35 22.64 -31.71
C ILE A 22 2.48 21.84 -30.40
N ILE A 23 2.52 22.50 -29.24
CA ILE A 23 2.57 21.84 -27.93
C ILE A 23 1.29 21.03 -27.68
N ILE A 24 0.11 21.60 -27.96
CA ILE A 24 -1.17 20.88 -27.85
C ILE A 24 -1.24 19.72 -28.86
N GLY A 25 -0.82 19.94 -30.10
CA GLY A 25 -0.77 18.88 -31.13
C GLY A 25 0.16 17.72 -30.73
N SER A 26 1.27 18.03 -30.06
CA SER A 26 2.20 17.02 -29.53
C SER A 26 1.61 16.26 -28.34
N TYR A 27 0.82 16.96 -27.50
CA TYR A 27 0.09 16.33 -26.38
C TYR A 27 -1.04 15.41 -26.86
N VAL A 28 -1.76 15.81 -27.91
CA VAL A 28 -2.87 15.04 -28.48
C VAL A 28 -2.37 13.89 -29.36
N HIS A 29 -1.21 14.02 -30.01
CA HIS A 29 -0.64 12.92 -30.79
C HIS A 29 0.06 11.85 -29.92
N ALA A 30 0.42 12.18 -28.68
CA ALA A 30 0.93 11.22 -27.70
C ALA A 30 -0.16 10.30 -27.11
N SER A 31 -1.45 10.53 -27.39
CA SER A 31 -2.56 9.78 -26.79
C SER A 31 -3.17 8.69 -27.68
N THR A 32 -2.66 8.46 -28.89
CA THR A 32 -3.16 7.40 -29.77
C THR A 32 -2.04 6.61 -30.41
N SER A 33 -1.33 5.84 -29.59
CA SER A 33 -0.54 4.70 -30.03
C SER A 33 -1.10 3.47 -29.32
N GLY A 34 -1.70 2.56 -30.08
CA GLY A 34 -2.20 1.28 -29.56
C GLY A 34 -1.02 0.51 -28.96
N GLN A 35 -0.93 0.51 -27.63
CA GLN A 35 0.16 -0.08 -26.90
C GLN A 35 -0.23 -1.51 -26.50
N ALA A 36 0.55 -2.49 -26.96
CA ALA A 36 0.49 -3.85 -26.47
C ALA A 36 0.51 -3.84 -24.92
N GLY A 37 -0.37 -4.60 -24.27
CA GLY A 37 -0.54 -4.53 -22.81
C GLY A 37 0.74 -4.88 -22.06
N TYR A 38 1.28 -3.91 -21.32
CA TYR A 38 2.42 -4.08 -20.41
C TYR A 38 1.98 -3.70 -19.00
N VAL A 39 2.44 -4.45 -18.00
CA VAL A 39 2.18 -4.14 -16.59
C VAL A 39 3.22 -3.13 -16.12
N ASP A 40 2.75 -2.04 -15.53
CA ASP A 40 3.57 -1.05 -14.83
C ASP A 40 4.36 -1.72 -13.68
N LYS A 41 5.36 -1.04 -13.12
CA LYS A 41 6.18 -1.61 -12.03
C LYS A 41 5.34 -2.19 -10.88
N PHE A 42 4.23 -1.53 -10.56
CA PHE A 42 3.23 -1.97 -9.59
C PHE A 42 1.88 -2.15 -10.29
N ILE A 43 1.24 -3.29 -10.08
CA ILE A 43 -0.06 -3.63 -10.65
C ILE A 43 -1.13 -2.68 -10.13
N ALA A 44 -1.20 -2.48 -8.81
CA ALA A 44 -2.23 -1.67 -8.17
C ALA A 44 -2.14 -0.20 -8.56
N LYS A 45 -0.95 0.33 -8.89
CA LYS A 45 -0.77 1.70 -9.40
C LYS A 45 -1.68 1.98 -10.61
N THR A 46 -1.76 1.04 -11.55
CA THR A 46 -2.57 1.18 -12.78
C THR A 46 -4.05 1.35 -12.46
N TYR A 47 -4.55 0.68 -11.41
CA TYR A 47 -5.93 0.84 -10.94
C TYR A 47 -6.13 2.21 -10.29
N PHE A 48 -5.25 2.61 -9.38
CA PHE A 48 -5.39 3.86 -8.63
C PHE A 48 -5.08 5.13 -9.45
N GLU A 49 -4.52 4.99 -10.66
CA GLU A 49 -4.45 6.09 -11.64
C GLU A 49 -5.79 6.39 -12.29
N LYS A 50 -6.72 5.42 -12.30
CA LYS A 50 -8.07 5.55 -12.90
C LYS A 50 -9.17 5.67 -11.85
N HIS A 51 -8.94 5.18 -10.64
CA HIS A 51 -9.93 5.10 -9.56
C HIS A 51 -9.41 5.78 -8.29
N ASP A 52 -10.24 6.64 -7.70
CA ASP A 52 -9.89 7.39 -6.47
C ASP A 52 -9.95 6.55 -5.19
N SER A 53 -10.56 5.35 -5.24
CA SER A 53 -10.75 4.49 -4.07
C SER A 53 -10.84 3.02 -4.46
N LEU A 54 -10.57 2.13 -3.49
CA LEU A 54 -10.68 0.69 -3.70
C LEU A 54 -12.14 0.22 -3.64
N ILE A 55 -12.66 -0.26 -4.77
CA ILE A 55 -13.98 -0.86 -4.89
C ILE A 55 -13.82 -2.32 -5.32
N ASP A 56 -14.16 -3.28 -4.45
CA ASP A 56 -13.82 -4.71 -4.67
C ASP A 56 -14.33 -5.29 -6.00
N PRO A 57 -15.58 -5.05 -6.45
CA PRO A 57 -16.03 -5.53 -7.75
C PRO A 57 -15.23 -4.96 -8.93
N GLU A 58 -14.87 -3.67 -8.87
CA GLU A 58 -14.09 -3.00 -9.91
C GLU A 58 -12.66 -3.49 -9.92
N PHE A 59 -12.05 -3.64 -8.74
CA PHE A 59 -10.70 -4.18 -8.61
C PHE A 59 -10.64 -5.63 -9.09
N ASN A 60 -11.62 -6.47 -8.75
CA ASN A 60 -11.72 -7.83 -9.28
C ASN A 60 -11.82 -7.85 -10.81
N ASN A 61 -12.62 -6.95 -11.38
CA ASN A 61 -12.75 -6.80 -12.83
C ASN A 61 -11.42 -6.36 -13.48
N PHE A 62 -10.71 -5.42 -12.85
CA PHE A 62 -9.39 -4.97 -13.27
C PHE A 62 -8.37 -6.12 -13.27
N ILE A 63 -8.30 -6.90 -12.17
CA ILE A 63 -7.41 -8.08 -12.09
C ILE A 63 -7.73 -9.10 -13.20
N ALA A 64 -9.01 -9.36 -13.45
CA ALA A 64 -9.45 -10.39 -14.40
C ALA A 64 -9.24 -10.00 -15.86
N ASN A 65 -9.41 -8.71 -16.21
CA ASN A 65 -9.54 -8.30 -17.61
C ASN A 65 -8.47 -7.31 -18.09
N GLU A 66 -7.89 -6.51 -17.19
CA GLU A 66 -6.95 -5.45 -17.57
C GLU A 66 -5.48 -5.82 -17.36
N ILE A 67 -5.20 -6.84 -16.54
CA ILE A 67 -3.83 -7.34 -16.37
C ILE A 67 -3.50 -8.31 -17.51
N PRO A 68 -2.52 -8.00 -18.39
CA PRO A 68 -2.06 -8.94 -19.40
C PRO A 68 -1.37 -10.14 -18.73
N LEU A 69 -2.11 -11.25 -18.59
CA LEU A 69 -1.62 -12.51 -18.03
C LEU A 69 -0.92 -13.34 -19.12
N THR A 70 0.39 -13.15 -19.33
CA THR A 70 1.13 -13.78 -20.43
C THR A 70 2.33 -14.64 -20.02
N LEU A 71 2.41 -15.10 -18.77
CA LEU A 71 3.59 -15.80 -18.24
C LEU A 71 4.06 -16.98 -19.12
N CYS A 72 3.12 -17.69 -19.74
CA CYS A 72 3.35 -18.83 -20.64
C CYS A 72 4.32 -18.53 -21.80
N LYS A 73 4.24 -17.33 -22.36
CA LYS A 73 5.07 -16.93 -23.51
C LYS A 73 6.53 -16.73 -23.11
N VAL A 74 6.78 -16.43 -21.83
CA VAL A 74 8.13 -16.17 -21.29
C VAL A 74 8.84 -17.46 -20.91
N LEU A 75 8.09 -18.42 -20.38
CA LEU A 75 8.69 -19.69 -19.94
C LEU A 75 8.95 -20.66 -21.11
N GLU A 76 8.65 -20.28 -22.37
CA GLU A 76 8.76 -21.12 -23.58
C GLU A 76 8.24 -22.55 -23.32
N ASP A 77 7.11 -22.64 -22.60
CA ASP A 77 6.51 -23.91 -22.21
C ASP A 77 5.24 -24.11 -23.04
N GLY A 78 5.27 -25.13 -23.92
CA GLY A 78 4.13 -25.49 -24.76
C GLY A 78 2.88 -25.89 -23.98
N ASN A 79 3.02 -26.25 -22.70
CA ASN A 79 1.92 -26.64 -21.81
C ASN A 79 1.63 -25.65 -20.67
N CYS A 80 2.35 -24.53 -20.62
CA CYS A 80 2.23 -23.47 -19.61
C CYS A 80 1.83 -23.96 -18.22
N VAL A 81 2.71 -24.73 -17.57
CA VAL A 81 2.42 -25.22 -16.23
C VAL A 81 2.72 -24.10 -15.22
N LEU A 82 1.68 -23.51 -14.64
CA LEU A 82 1.83 -22.52 -13.56
C LEU A 82 2.09 -23.24 -12.22
N PRO A 83 2.87 -22.61 -11.31
CA PRO A 83 2.97 -23.09 -9.94
C PRO A 83 1.59 -23.16 -9.29
N THR A 84 1.31 -24.27 -8.63
CA THR A 84 0.06 -24.46 -7.91
C THR A 84 0.26 -24.05 -6.47
N LEU A 85 -0.61 -23.18 -5.96
CA LEU A 85 -0.62 -22.84 -4.55
C LEU A 85 -1.03 -24.08 -3.73
N SER A 86 -0.15 -24.52 -2.84
CA SER A 86 -0.35 -25.70 -2.00
C SER A 86 -0.84 -25.37 -0.60
N ASN A 87 -0.41 -24.24 -0.03
CA ASN A 87 -0.85 -23.81 1.30
C ASN A 87 -0.74 -22.28 1.41
N LEU A 88 -1.67 -21.68 2.16
CA LEU A 88 -1.66 -20.28 2.54
C LEU A 88 -2.13 -20.22 4.00
N HIS A 89 -1.21 -19.94 4.91
CA HIS A 89 -1.52 -19.74 6.33
C HIS A 89 -1.28 -18.29 6.71
N ARG A 90 -2.21 -17.67 7.42
CA ARG A 90 -2.16 -16.25 7.74
C ARG A 90 -2.58 -15.99 9.18
N SER A 91 -1.93 -15.05 9.84
CA SER A 91 -2.26 -14.63 11.20
C SER A 91 -1.90 -13.17 11.45
N VAL A 92 -2.63 -12.53 12.37
CA VAL A 92 -2.28 -11.19 12.88
C VAL A 92 -1.52 -11.37 14.20
N ILE A 93 -0.28 -10.89 14.26
CA ILE A 93 0.65 -11.07 15.37
C ILE A 93 0.87 -9.74 16.09
N GLY A 94 0.90 -9.77 17.42
CA GLY A 94 1.16 -8.61 18.26
C GLY A 94 -0.07 -8.11 19.00
N GLU A 95 0.10 -7.01 19.74
CA GLU A 95 -0.93 -6.40 20.58
C GLU A 95 -1.05 -4.89 20.29
N GLY A 96 -2.15 -4.27 20.72
CA GLY A 96 -2.38 -2.85 20.50
C GLY A 96 -2.79 -2.50 19.06
N SER A 97 -2.51 -1.25 18.67
CA SER A 97 -2.88 -0.66 17.37
C SER A 97 -1.84 -0.87 16.27
N HIS A 98 -0.61 -1.27 16.61
CA HIS A 98 0.41 -1.66 15.63
C HIS A 98 0.62 -3.17 15.72
N ARG A 99 0.35 -3.88 14.63
CA ARG A 99 0.46 -5.35 14.55
C ARG A 99 1.12 -5.75 13.24
N ARG A 100 1.42 -7.04 13.10
CA ARG A 100 2.00 -7.60 11.87
C ARG A 100 1.06 -8.64 11.28
N LEU A 101 0.77 -8.53 9.99
CA LEU A 101 0.11 -9.58 9.22
C LEU A 101 1.17 -10.54 8.71
N SER A 102 1.23 -11.73 9.32
CA SER A 102 2.10 -12.81 8.91
C SER A 102 1.40 -13.66 7.87
N SER A 103 2.07 -13.90 6.74
CA SER A 103 1.60 -14.80 5.68
C SER A 103 2.68 -15.81 5.32
N SER A 104 2.32 -17.09 5.36
CA SER A 104 3.14 -18.22 4.94
C SER A 104 2.50 -18.86 3.72
N ILE A 105 3.21 -18.80 2.60
CA ILE A 105 2.72 -19.17 1.28
C ILE A 105 3.61 -20.29 0.75
N ILE A 106 3.01 -21.42 0.36
CA ILE A 106 3.74 -22.55 -0.20
C ILE A 106 3.22 -22.85 -1.59
N PHE A 107 4.10 -22.75 -2.59
CA PHE A 107 3.82 -23.16 -3.97
C PHE A 107 4.48 -24.51 -4.27
N LYS A 108 3.81 -25.30 -5.10
CA LYS A 108 4.35 -26.52 -5.73
C LYS A 108 4.60 -26.28 -7.22
N PHE A 109 5.71 -26.79 -7.72
CA PHE A 109 6.06 -26.72 -9.14
C PHE A 109 6.70 -28.00 -9.63
N GLN A 110 6.64 -28.19 -10.95
CA GLN A 110 7.45 -29.18 -11.64
C GLN A 110 8.93 -28.77 -11.59
N PRO A 111 9.87 -29.72 -11.40
CA PRO A 111 11.31 -29.43 -11.29
C PRO A 111 11.88 -28.60 -12.46
N GLU A 112 11.34 -28.77 -13.67
CA GLU A 112 11.79 -28.12 -14.90
C GLU A 112 11.47 -26.61 -14.91
N LEU A 113 10.36 -26.21 -14.30
CA LEU A 113 9.96 -24.81 -14.17
C LEU A 113 10.91 -24.03 -13.26
N LYS A 114 11.49 -24.70 -12.25
CA LYS A 114 12.38 -24.08 -11.27
C LYS A 114 13.58 -23.39 -11.92
N ILE A 115 14.26 -24.09 -12.84
CA ILE A 115 15.44 -23.57 -13.53
C ILE A 115 15.06 -22.35 -14.36
N LYS A 116 13.91 -22.41 -15.04
CA LYS A 116 13.38 -21.30 -15.84
C LYS A 116 13.03 -20.09 -14.98
N LEU A 117 12.41 -20.29 -13.80
CA LEU A 117 12.03 -19.19 -12.91
C LEU A 117 13.25 -18.42 -12.37
N VAL A 118 14.32 -19.14 -12.01
CA VAL A 118 15.57 -18.51 -11.55
C VAL A 118 16.28 -17.83 -12.71
N ALA A 119 16.31 -18.44 -13.90
CA ALA A 119 16.98 -17.88 -15.07
C ALA A 119 16.33 -16.57 -15.58
N HIS A 120 15.01 -16.40 -15.42
CA HIS A 120 14.27 -15.23 -15.90
C HIS A 120 13.99 -14.19 -14.80
N SER A 121 14.72 -14.24 -13.69
CA SER A 121 14.58 -13.30 -12.57
C SER A 121 13.13 -13.07 -12.14
N CYS A 122 12.38 -14.16 -11.97
CA CYS A 122 10.97 -14.08 -11.61
C CYS A 122 10.79 -13.63 -10.16
N GLU A 123 9.68 -12.94 -9.90
CA GLU A 123 9.25 -12.56 -8.56
C GLU A 123 7.79 -12.91 -8.32
N VAL A 124 7.46 -13.10 -7.05
CA VAL A 124 6.10 -13.23 -6.56
C VAL A 124 5.64 -11.86 -6.09
N ILE A 125 4.47 -11.43 -6.57
CA ILE A 125 3.79 -10.24 -6.09
C ILE A 125 2.60 -10.69 -5.24
N MET A 126 2.51 -10.14 -4.03
CA MET A 126 1.33 -10.25 -3.18
C MET A 126 0.65 -8.89 -3.09
N ILE A 127 -0.63 -8.84 -3.44
CA ILE A 127 -1.49 -7.67 -3.28
C ILE A 127 -2.45 -7.94 -2.13
N GLU A 128 -2.28 -7.22 -1.04
CA GLU A 128 -3.11 -7.29 0.16
C GLU A 128 -4.12 -6.14 0.17
N ARG A 129 -5.41 -6.45 0.11
CA ARG A 129 -6.49 -5.45 0.21
C ARG A 129 -6.84 -5.23 1.67
N LEU A 130 -6.37 -4.14 2.25
CA LEU A 130 -6.58 -3.88 3.67
C LEU A 130 -8.06 -3.55 3.97
N PRO A 131 -8.62 -4.04 5.09
CA PRO A 131 -9.97 -3.69 5.49
C PRO A 131 -10.03 -2.22 5.93
N SER A 132 -11.25 -1.65 5.93
CA SER A 132 -11.47 -0.30 6.42
C SER A 132 -11.00 -0.14 7.86
N GLY A 133 -10.33 0.96 8.17
CA GLY A 133 -9.77 1.19 9.50
C GLY A 133 -8.40 0.53 9.75
N VAL A 134 -7.81 -0.12 8.76
CA VAL A 134 -6.43 -0.64 8.82
C VAL A 134 -5.62 -0.06 7.67
N PHE A 135 -4.35 0.26 7.92
CA PHE A 135 -3.41 0.71 6.90
C PHE A 135 -2.01 0.15 7.15
N ALA A 136 -1.14 0.18 6.14
CA ALA A 136 0.29 -0.04 6.30
C ALA A 136 1.03 1.27 6.10
N ASP A 137 2.05 1.54 6.91
CA ASP A 137 2.87 2.74 6.78
C ASP A 137 3.87 2.59 5.61
N PRO A 138 3.81 3.45 4.58
CA PRO A 138 4.76 3.42 3.47
C PRO A 138 6.23 3.53 3.90
N PHE A 139 6.53 4.29 4.96
CA PHE A 139 7.90 4.46 5.43
C PHE A 139 8.44 3.19 6.10
N GLU A 140 7.58 2.50 6.86
CA GLU A 140 7.93 1.22 7.48
C GLU A 140 8.18 0.14 6.42
N LEU A 141 7.35 0.10 5.37
CA LEU A 141 7.55 -0.79 4.22
C LEU A 141 8.82 -0.46 3.45
N GLN A 142 9.11 0.83 3.22
CA GLN A 142 10.33 1.25 2.55
C GLN A 142 11.58 0.82 3.33
N HIS A 143 11.54 0.85 4.67
CA HIS A 143 12.63 0.32 5.49
C HIS A 143 12.82 -1.19 5.31
N LEU A 144 11.75 -1.97 5.12
CA LEU A 144 11.84 -3.39 4.82
C LEU A 144 12.46 -3.65 3.43
N VAL A 145 12.12 -2.83 2.43
CA VAL A 145 12.77 -2.86 1.10
C VAL A 145 14.26 -2.52 1.20
N GLN A 146 14.62 -1.44 1.91
CA GLN A 146 16.03 -1.03 2.11
C GLN A 146 16.88 -2.10 2.80
N ARG A 147 16.28 -2.88 3.70
CA ARG A 147 16.94 -4.00 4.37
C ARG A 147 16.98 -5.29 3.54
N GLY A 148 16.40 -5.28 2.34
CA GLY A 148 16.35 -6.44 1.45
C GLY A 148 15.37 -7.53 1.91
N VAL A 149 14.40 -7.21 2.77
CA VAL A 149 13.33 -8.14 3.16
C VAL A 149 12.37 -8.35 1.99
N PHE A 150 12.03 -7.27 1.29
CA PHE A 150 11.24 -7.27 0.06
C PHE A 150 12.09 -6.75 -1.10
N SER A 151 11.84 -7.23 -2.33
CA SER A 151 12.48 -6.63 -3.52
C SER A 151 11.87 -5.25 -3.80
N ASP A 152 10.57 -5.10 -3.54
CA ASP A 152 9.88 -3.83 -3.56
C ASP A 152 8.59 -3.88 -2.74
N ALA A 153 8.05 -2.72 -2.36
CA ALA A 153 6.75 -2.62 -1.71
C ALA A 153 6.16 -1.21 -1.87
N ALA A 154 4.85 -1.12 -2.04
CA ALA A 154 4.13 0.14 -2.10
C ALA A 154 2.72 0.04 -1.49
N VAL A 155 2.20 1.18 -1.06
CA VAL A 155 0.82 1.32 -0.57
C VAL A 155 0.05 2.23 -1.51
N PHE A 156 -1.16 1.83 -1.89
CA PHE A 156 -2.06 2.59 -2.75
C PHE A 156 -3.42 2.79 -2.08
N GLY A 157 -4.17 3.81 -2.52
CA GLY A 157 -5.42 4.23 -1.89
C GLY A 157 -5.19 5.18 -0.72
N ASP A 158 -5.95 5.03 0.37
CA ASP A 158 -5.87 5.95 1.51
C ASP A 158 -4.62 5.72 2.38
N THR A 159 -3.67 6.64 2.27
CA THR A 159 -2.42 6.68 3.05
C THR A 159 -2.44 7.78 4.13
N ASN A 160 -3.56 8.47 4.35
CA ASN A 160 -3.63 9.55 5.32
C ASN A 160 -3.71 8.97 6.74
N LEU A 161 -2.59 8.95 7.46
CA LEU A 161 -2.46 8.37 8.79
C LEU A 161 -3.36 9.01 9.86
N GLU A 162 -3.78 10.26 9.64
CA GLU A 162 -4.51 11.07 10.62
C GLU A 162 -6.04 10.87 10.55
N LEU A 163 -6.56 10.29 9.46
CA LEU A 163 -8.00 10.08 9.33
C LEU A 163 -8.50 8.94 10.23
N PRO A 164 -9.59 9.15 10.99
CA PRO A 164 -10.23 8.07 11.72
C PRO A 164 -10.91 7.10 10.75
N SER A 165 -11.12 5.86 11.21
CA SER A 165 -11.66 4.75 10.39
C SER A 165 -12.96 5.08 9.64
N PHE A 166 -13.87 5.85 10.25
CA PHE A 166 -15.17 6.20 9.66
C PHE A 166 -15.09 7.29 8.56
N ARG A 167 -13.90 7.90 8.37
CA ARG A 167 -13.63 8.87 7.30
C ARG A 167 -12.53 8.42 6.33
N SER A 168 -11.90 7.29 6.61
CA SER A 168 -10.85 6.75 5.76
C SER A 168 -11.42 5.84 4.68
N ASN A 169 -10.87 5.93 3.48
CA ASN A 169 -11.04 4.91 2.46
C ASN A 169 -10.10 3.71 2.74
N ARG A 170 -10.26 2.64 1.96
CA ARG A 170 -9.39 1.46 2.04
C ARG A 170 -8.09 1.69 1.28
N SER A 171 -7.08 0.92 1.66
CA SER A 171 -5.79 0.89 0.99
C SER A 171 -5.40 -0.52 0.56
N VAL A 172 -4.47 -0.60 -0.37
CA VAL A 172 -3.89 -1.83 -0.89
C VAL A 172 -2.39 -1.79 -0.66
N VAL A 173 -1.83 -2.89 -0.20
CA VAL A 173 -0.38 -3.05 -0.07
C VAL A 173 0.08 -4.05 -1.13
N GLU A 174 0.99 -3.63 -2.00
CA GLU A 174 1.59 -4.49 -3.00
C GLU A 174 3.05 -4.76 -2.62
N ILE A 175 3.41 -6.04 -2.50
CA ILE A 175 4.72 -6.49 -2.03
C ILE A 175 5.33 -7.41 -3.08
N HIS A 176 6.58 -7.11 -3.45
CA HIS A 176 7.35 -7.86 -4.41
C HIS A 176 8.44 -8.66 -3.71
N MET A 177 8.59 -9.92 -4.12
CA MET A 177 9.56 -10.85 -3.55
C MET A 177 10.27 -11.61 -4.66
N SER A 178 11.57 -11.34 -4.84
CA SER A 178 12.39 -12.03 -5.83
C SER A 178 12.54 -13.52 -5.48
N ILE A 179 12.37 -14.39 -6.48
CA ILE A 179 12.56 -15.83 -6.33
C ILE A 179 14.06 -16.13 -6.35
N GLY A 180 14.69 -16.05 -5.18
CA GLY A 180 16.10 -16.40 -5.01
C GLY A 180 16.32 -17.91 -4.87
N SER A 181 17.54 -18.36 -5.15
CA SER A 181 17.94 -19.78 -4.99
C SER A 181 17.74 -20.33 -3.57
N LYS A 182 17.75 -19.45 -2.55
CA LYS A 182 17.55 -19.78 -1.14
C LYS A 182 16.09 -20.02 -0.75
N MET A 183 15.11 -19.47 -1.50
CA MET A 183 13.68 -19.69 -1.23
C MET A 183 13.17 -21.03 -1.77
N LEU A 184 14.00 -21.69 -2.58
CA LEU A 184 13.69 -22.99 -3.15
C LEU A 184 14.15 -24.06 -2.15
N SER A 185 13.19 -24.84 -1.63
CA SER A 185 13.50 -25.80 -0.59
C SER A 185 14.49 -26.88 -1.07
N ARG A 186 15.18 -27.54 -0.13
CA ARG A 186 16.02 -28.72 -0.41
C ARG A 186 15.21 -29.87 -1.03
N HIS A 187 13.89 -29.88 -0.84
CA HIS A 187 12.98 -30.79 -1.53
C HIS A 187 12.53 -30.08 -2.82
N HIS A 188 12.94 -30.64 -3.96
CA HIS A 188 13.11 -29.94 -5.24
C HIS A 188 11.81 -29.41 -5.90
N ASP A 189 10.65 -29.49 -5.23
CA ASP A 189 9.31 -29.24 -5.76
C ASP A 189 8.54 -28.10 -5.04
N LYS A 190 9.11 -27.43 -4.02
CA LYS A 190 8.41 -26.42 -3.20
C LYS A 190 9.15 -25.08 -3.05
N LEU A 191 8.38 -23.99 -3.11
CA LEU A 191 8.78 -22.60 -2.83
C LEU A 191 7.99 -22.15 -1.62
N GLU A 192 8.70 -21.78 -0.57
CA GLU A 192 8.11 -21.28 0.66
C GLU A 192 8.46 -19.81 0.80
N ILE A 193 7.42 -19.00 1.00
CA ILE A 193 7.52 -17.56 1.18
C ILE A 193 6.86 -17.23 2.51
N ASN A 194 7.64 -16.65 3.41
CA ASN A 194 7.17 -16.13 4.68
C ASN A 194 7.39 -14.63 4.68
N LEU A 195 6.32 -13.86 4.92
CA LEU A 195 6.38 -12.41 4.95
C LEU A 195 5.56 -11.87 6.12
N GLU A 196 5.96 -10.70 6.60
CA GLU A 196 5.25 -9.98 7.65
C GLU A 196 5.05 -8.54 7.20
N VAL A 197 3.78 -8.13 7.11
CA VAL A 197 3.40 -6.76 6.76
C VAL A 197 3.07 -6.01 8.03
N PRO A 198 3.76 -4.91 8.37
CA PRO A 198 3.37 -4.09 9.49
C PRO A 198 2.08 -3.32 9.18
N LEU A 199 1.14 -3.39 10.11
CA LEU A 199 -0.19 -2.83 10.00
C LEU A 199 -0.52 -1.97 11.21
N HIS A 200 -1.28 -0.92 10.95
CA HIS A 200 -1.72 0.04 11.94
C HIS A 200 -3.24 0.15 11.89
N ALA A 201 -3.86 0.14 13.06
CA ALA A 201 -5.27 0.36 13.24
C ALA A 201 -5.55 1.87 13.37
N ARG A 202 -6.51 2.36 12.59
CA ARG A 202 -7.07 3.70 12.72
C ARG A 202 -8.01 3.75 13.91
N TYR A 203 -8.22 4.96 14.43
CA TYR A 203 -9.21 5.17 15.48
C TYR A 203 -10.61 4.74 15.02
N ALA A 204 -11.11 3.70 15.67
CA ALA A 204 -12.47 3.20 15.50
C ALA A 204 -13.49 4.13 16.18
N PRO A 205 -14.73 4.24 15.66
CA PRO A 205 -15.80 4.91 16.39
C PRO A 205 -16.07 4.20 17.73
N LEU A 206 -16.52 4.96 18.73
CA LEU A 206 -16.87 4.42 20.04
C LEU A 206 -17.93 3.31 19.91
N GLY A 207 -17.66 2.17 20.52
CA GLY A 207 -18.52 0.99 20.43
C GLY A 207 -18.70 0.30 21.78
N LEU A 208 -18.65 -1.03 21.76
CA LEU A 208 -18.73 -1.91 22.93
C LEU A 208 -17.33 -2.42 23.34
N GLY A 209 -16.34 -1.53 23.33
CA GLY A 209 -14.96 -1.84 23.71
C GLY A 209 -14.06 -2.24 22.54
N PHE A 210 -14.53 -3.10 21.63
CA PHE A 210 -13.77 -3.55 20.45
C PHE A 210 -14.54 -3.37 19.15
N SER A 211 -13.80 -3.08 18.08
CA SER A 211 -14.23 -3.05 16.69
C SER A 211 -13.53 -4.18 15.95
N ARG A 212 -14.29 -5.08 15.33
CA ARG A 212 -13.74 -6.21 14.58
C ARG A 212 -13.60 -5.85 13.11
N VAL A 213 -12.42 -6.07 12.55
CA VAL A 213 -12.14 -5.98 11.11
C VAL A 213 -11.70 -7.33 10.58
N GLU A 214 -12.12 -7.67 9.37
CA GLU A 214 -11.84 -8.98 8.76
C GLU A 214 -11.02 -8.80 7.48
N PHE A 215 -10.00 -9.65 7.33
CA PHE A 215 -9.10 -9.64 6.19
C PHE A 215 -9.62 -10.55 5.09
N GLY A 216 -9.63 -10.05 3.86
CA GLY A 216 -9.86 -10.85 2.66
C GLY A 216 -8.63 -11.71 2.33
N GLN A 217 -8.74 -12.59 1.34
CA GLN A 217 -7.58 -13.29 0.77
C GLN A 217 -6.71 -12.30 -0.05
N PRO A 218 -5.38 -12.47 -0.05
CA PRO A 218 -4.52 -11.69 -0.93
C PRO A 218 -4.63 -12.17 -2.38
N ASP A 219 -4.41 -11.26 -3.32
CA ASP A 219 -4.20 -11.63 -4.71
C ASP A 219 -2.72 -11.94 -4.94
N LEU A 220 -2.43 -13.10 -5.53
CA LEU A 220 -1.06 -13.57 -5.76
C LEU A 220 -0.76 -13.58 -7.25
N PHE A 221 0.40 -13.06 -7.62
CA PHE A 221 0.89 -13.07 -8.99
C PHE A 221 2.31 -13.61 -9.05
N MET A 222 2.65 -14.27 -10.15
CA MET A 222 4.02 -14.57 -10.53
C MET A 222 4.36 -13.79 -11.77
N CYS A 223 5.47 -13.08 -11.74
CA CYS A 223 5.87 -12.21 -12.83
C CYS A 223 7.36 -12.34 -13.12
N CYS A 224 7.71 -12.47 -14.39
CA CYS A 224 9.09 -12.64 -14.85
C CYS A 224 9.49 -11.51 -15.81
N SER A 225 10.76 -11.14 -15.77
CA SER A 225 11.34 -10.18 -16.71
C SER A 225 11.83 -10.90 -17.97
N LEU A 226 11.50 -10.34 -19.14
CA LEU A 226 12.17 -10.68 -20.39
C LEU A 226 13.32 -9.69 -20.59
N GLU A 227 14.55 -10.06 -20.23
CA GLU A 227 15.73 -9.22 -20.47
C GLU A 227 16.11 -9.16 -21.95
N VAL A 228 15.31 -8.49 -22.81
CA VAL A 228 15.79 -7.96 -24.09
C VAL A 228 14.99 -6.68 -24.46
N ASN A 229 15.55 -5.51 -24.12
CA ASN A 229 15.16 -4.17 -24.57
C ASN A 229 13.78 -3.62 -24.16
N GLY A 230 13.71 -3.09 -22.92
CA GLY A 230 12.58 -2.33 -22.38
C GLY A 230 11.77 -3.16 -21.38
N PHE A 231 11.20 -2.52 -20.35
CA PHE A 231 10.46 -3.12 -19.23
C PHE A 231 9.24 -3.95 -19.67
N LYS A 232 9.47 -5.10 -20.31
CA LYS A 232 8.45 -6.06 -20.71
C LYS A 232 8.34 -7.12 -19.63
N ARG A 233 7.44 -6.87 -18.69
CA ARG A 233 7.12 -7.77 -17.59
C ARG A 233 5.92 -8.62 -17.95
N SER A 234 6.02 -9.93 -17.74
CA SER A 234 4.92 -10.86 -17.99
C SER A 234 4.47 -11.48 -16.69
N CYS A 235 3.17 -11.40 -16.41
CA CYS A 235 2.59 -11.85 -15.15
C CYS A 235 1.59 -13.00 -15.36
N ALA A 236 1.34 -13.78 -14.31
CA ALA A 236 0.23 -14.70 -14.21
C ALA A 236 -0.41 -14.58 -12.82
N TYR A 237 -1.73 -14.66 -12.78
CA TYR A 237 -2.50 -14.77 -11.55
C TYR A 237 -2.40 -16.20 -11.01
N LEU A 238 -2.15 -16.32 -9.71
CA LEU A 238 -2.08 -17.59 -9.00
C LEU A 238 -3.37 -17.76 -8.19
N PRO A 239 -4.33 -18.58 -8.65
CA PRO A 239 -5.62 -18.68 -7.98
C PRO A 239 -5.47 -19.26 -6.58
N THR A 240 -6.04 -18.56 -5.59
CA THR A 240 -6.09 -18.98 -4.18
C THR A 240 -7.29 -19.89 -3.86
N ASN A 241 -8.27 -19.95 -4.77
CA ASN A 241 -9.59 -20.55 -4.60
C ASN A 241 -9.57 -22.07 -4.38
N ASN A 242 -8.49 -22.75 -4.75
CA ASN A 242 -8.35 -24.20 -4.65
C ASN A 242 -7.84 -24.66 -3.27
N ILE A 243 -7.48 -23.73 -2.38
CA ILE A 243 -7.23 -24.07 -0.98
C ILE A 243 -8.59 -24.20 -0.31
N SER A 244 -9.01 -25.44 -0.09
CA SER A 244 -10.15 -25.79 0.73
C SER A 244 -9.86 -25.47 2.19
N ASP A 245 -9.84 -24.20 2.57
CA ASP A 245 -9.84 -23.81 3.97
C ASP A 245 -11.29 -23.82 4.50
N HIS A 246 -11.96 -24.97 4.38
CA HIS A 246 -13.32 -25.17 4.87
C HIS A 246 -13.40 -25.12 6.41
N LYS A 247 -12.32 -24.77 7.12
CA LYS A 247 -12.24 -24.75 8.58
C LYS A 247 -11.58 -23.52 9.22
N ALA A 248 -10.84 -22.67 8.51
CA ALA A 248 -10.34 -21.45 9.13
C ALA A 248 -11.46 -20.43 9.33
N SER A 249 -11.59 -19.95 10.57
CA SER A 249 -12.35 -18.73 10.85
C SER A 249 -11.78 -17.57 10.02
N PRO A 250 -12.61 -16.60 9.59
CA PRO A 250 -12.11 -15.43 8.89
C PRO A 250 -11.01 -14.76 9.72
N LEU A 251 -9.88 -14.44 9.07
CA LEU A 251 -8.77 -13.77 9.72
C LEU A 251 -9.26 -12.40 10.19
N ALA A 252 -9.43 -12.24 11.50
CA ALA A 252 -10.01 -11.05 12.09
C ALA A 252 -9.06 -10.38 13.08
N TRP A 253 -9.16 -9.06 13.19
CA TRP A 253 -8.46 -8.26 14.18
C TRP A 253 -9.48 -7.46 15.00
N GLU A 254 -9.48 -7.69 16.31
CA GLU A 254 -10.21 -6.88 17.28
C GLU A 254 -9.39 -5.65 17.70
N ILE A 255 -9.84 -4.48 17.26
CA ILE A 255 -9.24 -3.18 17.52
C ILE A 255 -9.97 -2.53 18.71
N PRO A 256 -9.28 -2.11 19.77
CA PRO A 256 -9.94 -1.42 20.88
C PRO A 256 -10.50 -0.07 20.43
N CYS A 257 -11.80 0.17 20.68
CA CYS A 257 -12.51 1.38 20.27
C CYS A 257 -13.18 2.15 21.41
N GLY A 258 -13.02 1.69 22.66
CA GLY A 258 -13.62 2.32 23.83
C GLY A 258 -15.12 2.02 23.96
N ILE A 259 -15.65 2.21 25.17
CA ILE A 259 -17.06 1.97 25.50
C ILE A 259 -17.79 3.31 25.48
N ARG A 260 -18.81 3.44 24.64
CA ARG A 260 -19.56 4.70 24.48
C ARG A 260 -20.19 5.20 25.78
N GLU A 261 -20.67 4.29 26.64
CA GLU A 261 -21.30 4.61 27.92
C GLU A 261 -20.34 5.29 28.90
N HIS A 262 -19.05 4.94 28.84
CA HIS A 262 -18.03 5.52 29.72
C HIS A 262 -17.53 6.89 29.23
N ALA A 263 -17.83 7.27 27.98
CA ALA A 263 -17.24 8.45 27.33
C ALA A 263 -17.52 9.74 28.10
N GLY A 264 -18.75 9.93 28.62
CA GLY A 264 -19.12 11.11 29.38
C GLY A 264 -18.36 11.24 30.70
N VAL A 265 -18.26 10.14 31.46
CA VAL A 265 -17.54 10.09 32.74
C VAL A 265 -16.05 10.32 32.52
N VAL A 266 -15.45 9.60 31.57
CA VAL A 266 -14.03 9.75 31.23
C VAL A 266 -13.75 11.19 30.81
N SER A 267 -14.56 11.77 29.93
CA SER A 267 -14.40 13.16 29.48
C SER A 267 -14.49 14.17 30.63
N ALA A 268 -15.49 14.04 31.51
CA ALA A 268 -15.65 14.93 32.66
C ALA A 268 -14.44 14.88 33.61
N VAL A 269 -13.99 13.67 33.96
CA VAL A 269 -12.83 13.48 34.85
C VAL A 269 -11.57 14.03 34.21
N THR A 270 -11.27 13.66 32.95
CA THR A 270 -10.09 14.16 32.23
C THR A 270 -10.11 15.69 32.12
N TYR A 271 -11.25 16.28 31.81
CA TYR A 271 -11.40 17.74 31.72
C TYR A 271 -11.15 18.42 33.07
N SER A 272 -11.73 17.91 34.16
CA SER A 272 -11.51 18.47 35.51
C SER A 272 -10.04 18.43 35.91
N PHE A 273 -9.36 17.29 35.72
CA PHE A 273 -7.93 17.18 36.03
C PHE A 273 -7.06 18.08 35.16
N ALA A 274 -7.37 18.17 33.85
CA ALA A 274 -6.65 19.06 32.94
C ALA A 274 -6.81 20.53 33.34
N LEU A 275 -8.04 20.96 33.69
CA LEU A 275 -8.33 22.31 34.13
C LEU A 275 -7.59 22.66 35.43
N VAL A 276 -7.69 21.79 36.44
CA VAL A 276 -6.99 21.99 37.73
C VAL A 276 -5.48 22.06 37.51
N SER A 277 -4.92 21.17 36.69
CA SER A 277 -3.49 21.17 36.37
C SER A 277 -3.07 22.45 35.66
N ALA A 278 -3.84 22.92 34.68
CA ALA A 278 -3.58 24.17 33.97
C ALA A 278 -3.62 25.37 34.92
N LEU A 279 -4.61 25.45 35.82
CA LEU A 279 -4.71 26.50 36.82
C LEU A 279 -3.52 26.47 37.79
N LEU A 280 -3.09 25.30 38.25
CA LEU A 280 -1.91 25.16 39.11
C LEU A 280 -0.64 25.64 38.40
N ILE A 281 -0.45 25.31 37.12
CA ILE A 281 0.69 25.79 36.33
C ILE A 281 0.68 27.32 36.23
N VAL A 282 -0.48 27.94 35.99
CA VAL A 282 -0.60 29.41 35.91
C VAL A 282 -0.30 30.06 37.25
N VAL A 283 -0.93 29.59 38.33
CA VAL A 283 -0.74 30.14 39.69
C VAL A 283 0.71 30.02 40.13
N THR A 284 1.32 28.85 39.95
CA THR A 284 2.73 28.65 40.31
C THR A 284 3.65 29.56 39.50
N SER A 285 3.40 29.74 38.20
CA SER A 285 4.20 30.63 37.34
C SER A 285 4.11 32.11 37.77
N VAL A 286 2.91 32.59 38.12
CA VAL A 286 2.71 33.97 38.61
C VAL A 286 3.35 34.17 39.98
N CYS A 287 3.07 33.27 40.94
CA CYS A 287 3.61 33.37 42.29
C CYS A 287 5.15 33.25 42.32
N TYR A 288 5.73 32.39 41.49
CA TYR A 288 7.18 32.25 41.38
C TYR A 288 7.84 33.50 40.78
N SER A 289 7.19 34.14 39.79
CA SER A 289 7.68 35.38 39.19
C SER A 289 7.70 36.56 40.17
N ASN A 290 6.67 36.65 41.03
CA ASN A 290 6.61 37.66 42.09
C ASN A 290 7.69 37.45 43.18
N SER A 291 8.06 36.19 43.48
CA SER A 291 9.12 35.92 44.47
C SER A 291 10.51 36.36 44.01
N LYS A 292 10.83 36.25 42.71
CA LYS A 292 12.08 36.78 42.13
C LYS A 292 12.11 38.31 42.04
N GLY A 293 10.95 38.96 41.83
CA GLY A 293 10.84 40.43 41.86
C GLY A 293 11.07 41.02 43.25
N SER A 294 10.53 40.38 44.30
CA SER A 294 10.68 40.86 45.68
C SER A 294 12.09 40.68 46.26
N ASN A 295 12.86 39.68 45.82
CA ASN A 295 14.22 39.45 46.31
C ASN A 295 15.26 40.44 45.74
N LYS A 296 14.94 41.21 44.69
CA LYS A 296 15.81 42.28 44.19
C LYS A 296 15.68 43.62 44.93
N SER A 297 14.68 43.78 45.80
CA SER A 297 14.43 45.05 46.52
C SER A 297 15.04 45.13 47.93
N LYS A 298 15.82 44.12 48.37
CA LYS A 298 16.41 44.07 49.72
C LYS A 298 17.92 44.30 49.79
N SER A 299 18.55 44.82 48.74
CA SER A 299 19.92 45.34 48.81
C SER A 299 19.97 46.78 48.28
N LEU A 300 19.71 47.73 49.17
CA LEU A 300 20.14 49.12 49.02
C LEU A 300 20.36 49.71 50.42
#